data_AF-A0AAV0WPV5-F1
#
_entry.id   AF-A0AAV0WPV5-F1
#
_cell.length_a   1.000
_cell.length_b   1.000
_cell.length_c   1.000
_cell.angle_alpha   90.00
_cell.angle_beta   90.00
_cell.angle_gamma   90.00
#
_symmetry.space_group_name_H-M   'P 1'
#
loop_
_entity.id
_entity.type
_entity.pdbx_description
1 polymer ?
#
loop_
_entity_poly.entity_id
_entity_poly.type
_entity_poly.pdbx_seq_one_letter_code
_entity_poly.pdbx_strand_id
1 'polypeptide(L)'
;MTYLGIVINKSCLFKAHIAEAARKADRVGATLARLMPNVGGPREARRCLLASVVQSVLSWAPTLDFTNGNVKLLNRTQRRVLLRKIWAYRTVSEAATKVLAGIPLADLLARERETEYRRRRSITNVVTGAVPAYPTVAQ
;
A
#
# COMPACT_ATOMS: atom_id res chain seq x y z
N MET A 1 4.46 -19.88 8.65
CA MET A 1 5.23 -19.44 9.83
C MET A 1 5.21 -17.91 9.87
N THR A 2 5.14 -17.31 11.06
CA THR A 2 5.22 -15.85 11.23
C THR A 2 6.65 -15.44 11.50
N TYR A 3 7.22 -14.59 10.65
CA TYR A 3 8.56 -14.04 10.83
C TYR A 3 8.49 -12.52 10.70
N LEU A 4 9.00 -11.79 11.71
CA LEU A 4 8.97 -10.32 11.77
C LEU A 4 7.56 -9.72 11.54
N GLY A 5 6.50 -10.44 11.95
CA GLY A 5 5.11 -10.02 11.73
C GLY A 5 4.54 -10.33 10.32
N ILE A 6 5.31 -11.00 9.47
CA ILE A 6 4.91 -11.41 8.12
C ILE A 6 4.54 -12.90 8.14
N VAL A 7 3.39 -13.24 7.57
CA VAL A 7 2.98 -14.65 7.39
C VAL A 7 3.65 -15.16 6.12
N ILE A 8 4.76 -15.89 6.30
CA ILE A 8 5.50 -16.50 5.20
C ILE A 8 4.83 -17.82 4.83
N ASN A 9 4.40 -17.91 3.57
CA ASN A 9 3.86 -19.12 2.95
C ASN A 9 4.93 -19.73 2.03
N LYS A 10 4.97 -21.08 1.94
CA LYS A 10 5.92 -21.82 1.10
C LYS A 10 5.90 -21.42 -0.38
N SER A 11 4.76 -20.89 -0.86
CA SER A 11 4.56 -20.45 -2.23
C SER A 11 5.00 -19.00 -2.50
N CYS A 12 5.51 -18.26 -1.51
CA CYS A 12 5.85 -16.82 -1.62
C CYS A 12 4.73 -15.92 -2.18
N LEU A 13 3.48 -16.40 -2.27
CA LEU A 13 2.34 -15.65 -2.79
C LEU A 13 1.74 -14.68 -1.77
N PHE A 14 2.20 -14.71 -0.51
CA PHE A 14 1.79 -13.86 0.62
C PHE A 14 0.28 -13.54 0.78
N LYS A 15 -0.61 -14.35 0.17
CA LYS A 15 -2.08 -14.12 0.14
C LYS A 15 -2.67 -13.92 1.53
N ALA A 16 -2.31 -14.80 2.48
CA ALA A 16 -2.77 -14.74 3.85
C ALA A 16 -2.29 -13.45 4.56
N HIS A 17 -1.06 -13.01 4.30
CA HIS A 17 -0.52 -11.79 4.87
C HIS A 17 -1.22 -10.54 4.32
N ILE A 18 -1.47 -10.48 3.01
CA ILE A 18 -2.18 -9.37 2.38
C ILE A 18 -3.62 -9.30 2.88
N ALA A 19 -4.30 -10.44 2.99
CA ALA A 19 -5.65 -10.50 3.54
C ALA A 19 -5.70 -10.00 5.00
N GLU A 20 -4.72 -10.38 5.81
CA GLU A 20 -4.65 -9.94 7.21
C GLU A 20 -4.31 -8.44 7.33
N ALA A 21 -3.39 -7.94 6.50
CA ALA A 21 -3.06 -6.52 6.43
C ALA A 21 -4.28 -5.68 5.99
N ALA A 22 -5.00 -6.15 4.97
CA ALA A 22 -6.25 -5.55 4.51
C ALA A 22 -7.31 -5.53 5.62
N ARG A 23 -7.49 -6.64 6.34
CA ARG A 23 -8.42 -6.74 7.47
C ARG A 23 -8.05 -5.79 8.60
N LYS A 24 -6.76 -5.68 8.93
CA LYS A 24 -6.25 -4.76 9.95
C LYS A 24 -6.47 -3.30 9.54
N ALA A 25 -6.13 -2.96 8.29
CA ALA A 25 -6.37 -1.64 7.72
C ALA A 25 -7.85 -1.27 7.69
N ASP A 26 -8.75 -2.23 7.41
CA ASP A 26 -10.19 -2.03 7.44
C ASP A 26 -10.71 -1.77 8.85
N ARG A 27 -10.24 -2.54 9.84
CA ARG A 27 -10.65 -2.35 11.24
C ARG A 27 -10.25 -0.97 11.74
N VAL A 28 -9.01 -0.57 11.47
CA VAL A 28 -8.49 0.76 11.80
C VAL A 28 -9.23 1.83 10.99
N GLY A 29 -9.43 1.63 9.69
CA GLY A 29 -10.17 2.56 8.84
C GLY A 29 -11.63 2.76 9.31
N ALA A 30 -12.29 1.71 9.77
CA ALA A 30 -13.68 1.77 10.27
C ALA A 30 -13.80 2.46 11.64
N THR A 31 -12.85 2.25 12.55
CA THR A 31 -12.82 3.00 13.82
C THR A 31 -12.56 4.47 13.55
N LEU A 32 -11.62 4.79 12.66
CA LEU A 32 -11.30 6.17 12.28
C LEU A 32 -12.43 6.85 11.50
N ALA A 33 -13.14 6.12 10.65
CA ALA A 33 -14.30 6.63 9.91
C ALA A 33 -15.44 7.06 10.85
N ARG A 34 -15.57 6.42 12.02
CA ARG A 34 -16.53 6.85 13.06
C ARG A 34 -16.13 8.15 13.74
N LEU A 35 -14.82 8.39 13.89
CA LEU A 35 -14.28 9.65 14.42
C LEU A 35 -14.33 10.80 13.40
N MET A 36 -14.50 10.48 12.11
CA MET A 36 -14.41 11.41 10.99
C MET A 36 -15.68 11.38 10.14
N PRO A 37 -16.79 11.95 10.64
CA PRO A 37 -17.95 12.20 9.79
C PRO A 37 -17.56 13.15 8.64
N ASN A 38 -18.24 12.98 7.50
CA ASN A 38 -18.00 13.80 6.30
C ASN A 38 -18.38 15.27 6.55
N VAL A 39 -19.40 15.51 7.37
CA VAL A 39 -19.86 16.85 7.77
C VAL A 39 -19.52 17.07 9.25
N GLY A 40 -18.97 18.24 9.59
CA GLY A 40 -18.66 18.60 10.99
C GLY A 40 -17.53 17.81 11.65
N GLY A 41 -16.74 17.05 10.89
CA GLY A 41 -15.64 16.24 11.43
C GLY A 41 -14.34 17.02 11.71
N PRO A 42 -13.25 16.31 12.08
CA PRO A 42 -11.94 16.87 12.45
C PRO A 42 -11.30 17.82 11.42
N ARG A 43 -10.18 18.49 11.71
CA ARG A 43 -9.43 19.27 10.69
C ARG A 43 -8.68 18.36 9.71
N GLU A 44 -8.35 18.88 8.52
CA GLU A 44 -7.64 18.17 7.44
C GLU A 44 -6.35 17.48 7.90
N ALA A 45 -5.53 18.16 8.72
CA ALA A 45 -4.28 17.60 9.24
C ALA A 45 -4.47 16.26 9.97
N ARG A 46 -5.53 16.13 10.77
CA ARG A 46 -5.85 14.87 11.47
C ARG A 46 -6.27 13.79 10.48
N ARG A 47 -6.98 14.16 9.41
CA ARG A 47 -7.35 13.21 8.34
C ARG A 47 -6.13 12.71 7.58
N CYS A 48 -5.19 13.60 7.26
CA CYS A 48 -3.94 13.25 6.59
C CYS A 48 -3.07 12.30 7.42
N LEU A 49 -2.93 12.56 8.73
CA LEU A 49 -2.22 11.67 9.64
C LEU A 49 -2.86 10.28 9.70
N LEU A 50 -4.18 10.23 9.78
CA LEU A 50 -4.90 8.96 9.86
C LEU A 50 -4.82 8.18 8.54
N ALA A 51 -4.87 8.88 7.40
CA ALA A 51 -4.65 8.27 6.10
C ALA A 51 -3.22 7.73 5.95
N SER A 52 -2.20 8.43 6.45
CA SER A 52 -0.81 7.97 6.38
C SER A 52 -0.55 6.75 7.26
N VAL A 53 -1.20 6.65 8.42
CA VAL A 53 -1.12 5.45 9.28
C VAL A 53 -1.67 4.22 8.55
N VAL A 54 -2.86 4.32 7.97
CA VAL A 54 -3.43 3.16 7.26
C VAL A 54 -2.65 2.86 5.98
N GLN A 55 -2.15 3.89 5.28
CA GLN A 55 -1.26 3.71 4.14
C GLN A 55 0.01 2.96 4.56
N SER A 56 0.61 3.30 5.69
CA SER A 56 1.79 2.62 6.22
C SER A 56 1.52 1.13 6.46
N VAL A 57 0.39 0.77 7.08
CA VAL A 57 -0.02 -0.62 7.29
C VAL A 57 -0.15 -1.39 5.98
N LEU A 58 -0.73 -0.76 4.95
CA LEU A 58 -0.90 -1.36 3.62
C LEU A 58 0.44 -1.49 2.86
N SER A 59 1.38 -0.57 3.11
CA SER A 59 2.66 -0.46 2.41
C SER A 59 3.69 -1.52 2.79
N TRP A 60 3.46 -2.23 3.90
CA TRP A 60 4.34 -3.30 4.36
C TRP A 60 4.10 -4.64 3.67
N ALA A 61 3.15 -4.74 2.73
CA ALA A 61 2.97 -5.93 1.90
C ALA A 61 3.97 -5.90 0.73
N PRO A 62 5.11 -6.60 0.79
CA PRO A 62 6.06 -6.62 -0.29
C PRO A 62 5.51 -7.54 -1.39
N THR A 63 5.74 -7.14 -2.64
CA THR A 63 5.59 -8.00 -3.82
C THR A 63 4.12 -8.32 -4.19
N LEU A 64 3.42 -7.30 -4.70
CA LEU A 64 2.06 -7.41 -5.23
C LEU A 64 1.96 -8.09 -6.60
N ASP A 65 3.08 -8.39 -7.26
CA ASP A 65 3.11 -8.88 -8.63
C ASP A 65 2.53 -10.29 -8.84
N PHE A 66 2.21 -11.03 -7.77
CA PHE A 66 1.86 -12.44 -7.94
C PHE A 66 0.37 -12.75 -8.05
N THR A 67 -0.57 -11.82 -7.82
CA THR A 67 -2.01 -12.12 -8.03
C THR A 67 -2.95 -10.91 -8.16
N ASN A 68 -3.67 -10.82 -9.29
CA ASN A 68 -4.69 -9.79 -9.57
C ASN A 68 -5.77 -9.63 -8.47
N GLY A 69 -6.12 -10.72 -7.77
CA GLY A 69 -7.11 -10.69 -6.69
C GLY A 69 -6.63 -9.92 -5.44
N ASN A 70 -5.35 -10.03 -5.10
CA ASN A 70 -4.77 -9.37 -3.93
C ASN A 70 -4.65 -7.86 -4.14
N VAL A 71 -4.24 -7.45 -5.34
CA VAL A 71 -4.17 -6.05 -5.76
C VAL A 71 -5.54 -5.38 -5.64
N LYS A 72 -6.60 -6.03 -6.14
CA LYS A 72 -7.97 -5.52 -6.03
C LYS A 72 -8.41 -5.36 -4.57
N LEU A 73 -8.09 -6.32 -3.70
CA LEU A 73 -8.41 -6.25 -2.28
C LEU A 73 -7.74 -5.03 -1.62
N LEU A 74 -6.45 -4.86 -1.87
CA LEU A 74 -5.64 -3.78 -1.30
C LEU A 74 -6.10 -2.39 -1.80
N ASN A 75 -6.41 -2.27 -3.09
CA ASN A 75 -6.92 -1.03 -3.67
C ASN A 75 -8.29 -0.67 -3.09
N ARG A 76 -9.15 -1.66 -2.82
CA ARG A 76 -10.45 -1.47 -2.20
C ARG A 76 -10.34 -0.99 -0.74
N THR A 77 -9.41 -1.53 0.04
CA THR A 77 -9.16 -1.07 1.41
C THR A 77 -8.57 0.34 1.41
N GLN A 78 -7.60 0.61 0.54
CA GLN A 78 -6.98 1.93 0.42
C GLN A 78 -8.01 2.99 -0.01
N ARG A 79 -8.86 2.71 -1.00
CA ARG A 79 -9.89 3.64 -1.47
C ARG A 79 -10.82 4.08 -0.34
N ARG A 80 -11.23 3.16 0.54
CA ARG A 80 -12.10 3.49 1.70
C ARG A 80 -11.47 4.54 2.61
N VAL A 81 -10.16 4.51 2.78
CA VAL A 81 -9.40 5.48 3.58
C VAL A 81 -9.24 6.79 2.83
N LEU A 82 -8.91 6.74 1.54
CA LEU A 82 -8.73 7.93 0.71
C LEU A 82 -10.02 8.74 0.60
N LEU A 83 -11.18 8.10 0.45
CA LEU A 83 -12.49 8.77 0.46
C LEU A 83 -12.70 9.60 1.73
N ARG A 84 -12.22 9.10 2.88
CA ARG A 84 -12.29 9.81 4.16
C ARG A 84 -11.30 10.95 4.24
N LYS A 85 -10.13 10.85 3.59
CA LYS A 85 -9.15 11.94 3.47
C LYS A 85 -9.76 13.14 2.74
N ILE A 86 -10.50 12.90 1.66
CA ILE A 86 -11.01 13.95 0.75
C ILE A 86 -12.47 14.35 0.98
N TRP A 87 -13.11 13.91 2.08
CA TRP A 87 -14.54 14.13 2.35
C TRP A 87 -15.50 13.60 1.26
N ALA A 88 -15.05 12.66 0.43
CA ALA A 88 -15.84 12.16 -0.68
C ALA A 88 -16.83 11.07 -0.28
N TYR A 89 -17.92 11.01 -1.04
CA TYR A 89 -18.88 9.90 -0.98
C TYR A 89 -18.41 8.70 -1.79
N ARG A 90 -19.02 7.54 -1.53
CA ARG A 90 -18.69 6.26 -2.19
C ARG A 90 -18.84 6.28 -3.72
N THR A 91 -19.55 7.26 -4.27
CA THR A 91 -19.84 7.42 -5.71
C THR A 91 -18.66 7.98 -6.49
N VAL A 92 -17.71 8.66 -5.83
CA VAL A 92 -16.55 9.25 -6.50
C VAL A 92 -15.70 8.14 -7.11
N SER A 93 -15.34 8.29 -8.39
CA SER A 93 -14.56 7.30 -9.14
C SER A 93 -13.21 7.03 -8.46
N GLU A 94 -12.65 5.83 -8.68
CA GLU A 94 -11.39 5.46 -8.06
C GLU A 94 -10.24 6.38 -8.52
N ALA A 95 -10.20 6.68 -9.82
CA ALA A 95 -9.21 7.57 -10.42
C ALA A 95 -9.30 8.97 -9.81
N ALA A 96 -10.50 9.55 -9.72
CA ALA A 96 -10.69 10.87 -9.12
C ALA A 96 -10.30 10.89 -7.64
N THR A 97 -10.60 9.83 -6.90
CA THR A 97 -10.22 9.70 -5.48
C THR A 97 -8.70 9.82 -5.29
N LYS A 98 -7.90 9.20 -6.18
CA LYS A 98 -6.43 9.22 -6.12
C LYS A 98 -5.87 10.61 -6.36
N VAL A 99 -6.38 11.27 -7.41
CA VAL A 99 -5.96 12.62 -7.81
C VAL A 99 -6.26 13.61 -6.70
N LEU A 100 -7.50 13.60 -6.18
CA LEU A 100 -7.90 14.50 -5.09
C LEU A 100 -7.15 14.21 -3.78
N ALA A 101 -6.84 12.93 -3.51
CA ALA A 101 -6.12 12.57 -2.31
C ALA A 101 -4.61 12.84 -2.41
N GLY A 102 -4.05 13.02 -3.61
CA GLY A 102 -2.61 13.12 -3.84
C GLY A 102 -1.84 11.88 -3.37
N ILE A 103 -2.49 10.71 -3.32
CA ILE A 103 -1.88 9.44 -2.89
C ILE A 103 -2.10 8.40 -3.99
N PRO A 104 -1.03 7.84 -4.58
CA PRO A 104 -1.15 6.78 -5.58
C PRO A 104 -1.58 5.46 -4.95
N LEU A 105 -2.05 4.55 -5.81
CA LEU A 105 -2.49 3.22 -5.38
C LEU A 105 -1.37 2.43 -4.72
N ALA A 106 -1.73 1.55 -3.79
CA ALA A 106 -0.80 0.71 -3.07
C ALA A 106 0.03 -0.18 -4.02
N ASP A 107 -0.55 -0.58 -5.16
CA ASP A 107 0.16 -1.27 -6.25
C ASP A 107 1.26 -0.40 -6.89
N LEU A 108 0.93 0.85 -7.27
CA LEU A 108 1.90 1.78 -7.84
C LEU A 108 3.00 2.13 -6.85
N LEU A 109 2.65 2.34 -5.57
CA LEU A 109 3.63 2.59 -4.50
C LEU A 109 4.54 1.37 -4.25
N ALA A 110 4.01 0.16 -4.36
CA ALA A 110 4.81 -1.04 -4.22
C ALA A 110 5.81 -1.18 -5.38
N ARG A 111 5.37 -0.91 -6.62
CA ARG A 111 6.26 -0.89 -7.80
C ARG A 111 7.34 0.17 -7.68
N GLU A 112 6.97 1.39 -7.27
CA GLU A 112 7.93 2.48 -7.04
C GLU A 112 8.99 2.06 -6.00
N ARG A 113 8.56 1.54 -4.85
CA ARG A 113 9.48 1.03 -3.82
C ARG A 113 10.36 -0.10 -4.31
N GLU A 114 9.85 -1.00 -5.14
CA GLU A 114 10.64 -2.06 -5.72
C GLU A 114 11.71 -1.49 -6.66
N THR A 115 11.37 -0.52 -7.51
CA THR A 115 12.33 0.15 -8.38
C THR A 115 13.40 0.90 -7.57
N GLU A 116 13.02 1.57 -6.47
CA GLU A 116 13.97 2.21 -5.57
C GLU A 116 14.87 1.20 -4.87
N TYR A 117 14.32 0.09 -4.37
CA TYR A 117 15.10 -0.97 -3.74
C TYR A 117 16.11 -1.56 -4.74
N ARG A 118 15.67 -1.85 -5.97
CA ARG A 118 16.54 -2.31 -7.06
C ARG A 118 17.64 -1.30 -7.37
N ARG A 119 17.31 0.00 -7.45
CA ARG A 119 18.27 1.09 -7.68
C ARG A 119 19.29 1.21 -6.55
N ARG A 120 18.85 1.16 -5.28
CA ARG A 120 19.76 1.21 -4.12
C ARG A 120 20.70 0.00 -4.14
N ARG A 121 20.18 -1.18 -4.44
CA ARG A 121 20.98 -2.41 -4.54
C ARG A 121 21.96 -2.39 -5.71
N SER A 122 21.61 -1.81 -6.85
CA SER A 122 22.55 -1.66 -7.97
C SER A 122 23.69 -0.71 -7.60
N ILE A 123 23.41 0.40 -6.91
CA ILE A 123 24.45 1.32 -6.41
C ILE A 123 25.36 0.60 -5.42
N THR A 124 24.81 -0.15 -4.46
CA THR A 124 25.60 -0.95 -3.51
C THR A 124 26.50 -1.94 -4.25
N ASN A 125 25.98 -2.68 -5.23
CA ASN A 125 26.76 -3.65 -5.99
C ASN A 125 27.92 -2.99 -6.78
N VAL A 126 27.69 -1.81 -7.37
CA VAL A 126 28.72 -1.02 -8.05
C VAL A 126 29.82 -0.59 -7.07
N VAL A 127 29.44 -0.14 -5.87
CA VAL A 127 30.38 0.29 -4.82
C VAL A 127 31.18 -0.89 -4.24
N THR A 128 30.57 -2.07 -4.11
CA THR A 128 31.20 -3.25 -3.53
C THR A 128 31.95 -4.12 -4.57
N GLY A 129 31.92 -3.77 -5.85
CA GLY A 129 32.57 -4.55 -6.92
C GLY A 129 31.95 -5.93 -7.18
N ALA A 130 30.75 -6.18 -6.65
CA ALA A 130 30.05 -7.45 -6.81
C ALA A 130 29.33 -7.48 -8.16
N VAL A 131 29.70 -8.43 -9.03
CA VAL A 131 29.06 -8.69 -10.33
C VAL A 131 27.55 -8.85 -10.13
N PRO A 132 26.69 -8.18 -10.92
CA PRO A 132 25.25 -8.33 -10.80
C PRO A 132 24.82 -9.77 -11.08
N ALA A 133 24.16 -10.41 -10.11
CA ALA A 133 23.76 -11.82 -10.16
C ALA A 133 22.60 -12.12 -11.13
N TYR A 134 22.24 -11.22 -12.05
CA TYR A 134 21.12 -11.41 -12.97
C TYR A 134 21.42 -10.76 -14.33
N PRO A 135 21.07 -11.42 -15.45
CA PRO A 135 21.23 -10.82 -16.76
C PRO A 135 20.22 -9.67 -16.91
N THR A 136 20.75 -8.53 -17.34
CA THR A 136 19.98 -7.42 -17.92
C THR A 136 19.11 -8.00 -19.02
N VAL A 137 17.80 -8.14 -18.77
CA VAL A 137 16.86 -8.51 -19.82
C VAL A 137 16.75 -7.29 -20.72
N ALA A 138 17.49 -7.33 -21.82
CA ALA A 138 17.32 -6.42 -22.93
C ALA A 138 16.09 -6.85 -23.74
N GLN A 139 15.35 -5.82 -24.17
CA GLN A 139 14.15 -5.81 -25.03
C GLN A 139 12.80 -5.94 -24.32
#